data_AF-A0A842KKN5-F1
#
_entry.id   AF-A0A842KKN5-F1
#
_cell.length_a   1.000
_cell.length_b   1.000
_cell.length_c   1.000
_cell.angle_alpha   90.00
_cell.angle_beta   90.00
_cell.angle_gamma   90.00
#
_symmetry.space_group_name_H-M   'P 1'
#
loop_
_entity.id
_entity.type
_entity.pdbx_description
1 polymer ?
#
loop_
_entity_poly.entity_id
_entity_poly.type
_entity_poly.pdbx_seq_one_letter_code
_entity_poly.pdbx_strand_id
1 'polypeptide(L)'
;MKIRVVSSKEEINTLSPNEEIVHLAFRPSNTDIFSLIMKCPNVKALHIPSSYKRTISNSAKMYLKMQGIELLEGDVWGHRKDINEYSEVSQSVYDRIKQYRMDGMQEADITEKMVRETRLSPDFISFLMKST
;
A
#
# COMPACT_ATOMS: atom_id res chain seq x y z
N MET A 1 -9.92 -3.49 2.54
CA MET A 1 -8.68 -4.24 2.24
C MET A 1 -7.83 -4.34 3.49
N LYS A 2 -7.00 -5.38 3.58
CA LYS A 2 -6.01 -5.55 4.65
C LYS A 2 -4.60 -5.29 4.12
N ILE A 3 -3.75 -4.74 4.96
CA ILE A 3 -2.37 -4.37 4.69
C ILE A 3 -1.50 -5.14 5.65
N ARG A 4 -0.70 -6.07 5.14
CA ARG A 4 0.24 -6.84 5.97
C ARG A 4 1.41 -5.95 6.39
N VAL A 5 1.61 -5.76 7.68
CA VAL A 5 2.69 -4.90 8.21
C VAL A 5 3.94 -5.73 8.47
N VAL A 6 5.05 -5.33 7.85
CA VAL A 6 6.36 -6.00 7.93
C VAL A 6 7.38 -5.05 8.51
N SER A 7 7.93 -5.39 9.67
CA SER A 7 8.81 -4.51 10.44
C SER A 7 10.29 -4.84 10.28
N SER A 8 10.63 -5.99 9.70
CA SER A 8 12.02 -6.35 9.40
C SER A 8 12.13 -7.27 8.18
N LYS A 9 13.33 -7.39 7.63
CA LYS A 9 13.60 -8.25 6.46
C LYS A 9 13.41 -9.74 6.78
N GLU A 10 13.62 -10.15 8.03
CA GLU A 10 13.49 -11.53 8.49
C GLU A 10 12.05 -12.03 8.37
N GLU A 11 11.08 -11.12 8.52
CA GLU A 11 9.64 -11.40 8.43
C GLU A 11 9.16 -11.64 6.99
N ILE A 12 9.95 -11.30 5.96
CA ILE A 12 9.57 -11.56 4.56
C ILE A 12 9.30 -13.06 4.35
N ASN A 13 10.08 -13.92 4.99
CA ASN A 13 9.94 -15.37 4.83
C ASN A 13 8.66 -15.95 5.44
N THR A 14 8.04 -15.22 6.38
CA THR A 14 6.81 -15.63 7.05
C THR A 14 5.55 -15.13 6.33
N LEU A 15 5.69 -14.36 5.25
CA LEU A 15 4.57 -13.85 4.49
C LEU A 15 3.78 -14.96 3.81
N SER A 16 2.46 -14.77 3.75
CA SER A 16 1.57 -15.62 2.98
C SER A 16 1.72 -15.33 1.47
N PRO A 17 1.67 -16.33 0.58
CA PRO A 17 1.64 -16.08 -0.86
C PRO A 17 0.42 -15.26 -1.33
N ASN A 18 -0.63 -15.18 -0.50
CA ASN A 18 -1.88 -14.49 -0.79
C ASN A 18 -1.90 -13.02 -0.34
N GLU A 19 -0.80 -12.48 0.18
CA GLU A 19 -0.75 -11.07 0.54
C GLU A 19 -0.94 -10.19 -0.69
N GLU A 20 -1.88 -9.24 -0.63
CA GLU A 20 -2.15 -8.30 -1.73
C GLU A 20 -1.48 -6.94 -1.54
N ILE A 21 -1.41 -6.45 -0.30
CA ILE A 21 -0.77 -5.18 0.06
C ILE A 21 0.16 -5.42 1.23
N VAL A 22 1.43 -5.06 1.06
CA VAL A 22 2.43 -5.18 2.11
C VAL A 22 2.96 -3.80 2.48
N HIS A 23 2.89 -3.45 3.76
CA HIS A 23 3.52 -2.26 4.30
C HIS A 23 4.92 -2.57 4.84
N LEU A 24 5.93 -1.88 4.31
CA LEU A 24 7.32 -2.00 4.74
C LEU A 24 7.65 -0.91 5.76
N ALA A 25 7.64 -1.27 7.04
CA ALA A 25 8.02 -0.39 8.15
C ALA A 25 9.53 -0.33 8.40
N PHE A 26 10.33 -0.87 7.47
CA PHE A 26 11.79 -0.76 7.42
C PHE A 26 12.22 -0.29 6.03
N ARG A 27 13.46 0.19 5.90
CA ARG A 27 14.03 0.58 4.60
C ARG A 27 14.48 -0.67 3.84
N PRO A 28 13.82 -1.09 2.76
CA PRO A 28 14.18 -2.31 2.05
C PRO A 28 15.37 -2.09 1.11
N SER A 29 16.20 -3.11 0.95
CA SER A 29 17.15 -3.23 -0.16
C SER A 29 16.45 -3.78 -1.42
N ASN A 30 17.15 -3.77 -2.56
CA ASN A 30 16.64 -4.41 -3.77
C ASN A 30 16.40 -5.92 -3.55
N THR A 31 17.28 -6.58 -2.81
CA THR A 31 17.15 -8.02 -2.48
C THR A 31 15.89 -8.29 -1.65
N ASP A 32 15.58 -7.42 -0.69
CA ASP A 32 14.37 -7.55 0.14
C ASP A 32 13.11 -7.43 -0.72
N ILE A 33 13.07 -6.44 -1.63
CA ILE A 33 11.94 -6.25 -2.57
C ILE A 33 11.73 -7.49 -3.45
N PHE A 34 12.81 -8.01 -4.05
CA PHE A 34 12.71 -9.18 -4.92
C PHE A 34 12.29 -10.43 -4.15
N SER A 35 12.84 -10.64 -2.96
CA SER A 35 12.49 -11.77 -2.09
C SER A 35 11.02 -11.73 -1.70
N LEU A 36 10.48 -10.54 -1.37
CA LEU A 36 9.07 -10.35 -1.05
C LEU A 36 8.18 -10.70 -2.23
N ILE A 37 8.50 -10.21 -3.43
CA ILE A 37 7.68 -10.44 -4.64
C ILE A 37 7.71 -11.92 -5.05
N MET A 38 8.87 -12.58 -4.95
CA MET A 38 8.96 -14.02 -5.18
C MET A 38 8.15 -14.83 -4.17
N LYS A 39 8.11 -14.40 -2.91
CA LYS A 39 7.34 -15.06 -1.85
C LYS A 39 5.84 -14.84 -1.99
N CYS A 40 5.44 -13.64 -2.45
CA CYS A 40 4.06 -13.17 -2.48
C CYS A 40 3.66 -12.78 -3.92
N PRO A 41 3.38 -13.76 -4.79
CA PRO A 41 3.09 -13.52 -6.21
C PRO A 41 1.80 -12.71 -6.43
N ASN A 42 0.91 -12.63 -5.44
CA ASN A 42 -0.36 -11.91 -5.52
C ASN A 42 -0.28 -10.45 -5.03
N VAL A 43 0.92 -9.97 -4.65
CA VAL A 43 1.10 -8.59 -4.21
C VAL A 43 0.79 -7.64 -5.36
N LYS A 44 -0.13 -6.71 -5.11
CA LYS A 44 -0.56 -5.65 -6.01
C LYS A 44 0.09 -4.32 -5.66
N ALA A 45 0.45 -4.12 -4.39
CA ALA A 45 1.07 -2.88 -3.94
C ALA A 45 2.07 -3.08 -2.79
N LEU A 46 3.16 -2.32 -2.86
CA LEU A 46 4.05 -2.06 -1.72
C LEU A 46 3.73 -0.69 -1.15
N HIS A 47 3.27 -0.66 0.10
CA HIS A 47 3.03 0.55 0.85
C HIS A 47 4.26 0.89 1.69
N ILE A 48 4.79 2.09 1.57
CA ILE A 48 6.07 2.43 2.21
C ILE A 48 6.13 3.89 2.67
N PRO A 49 6.75 4.18 3.83
CA PRO A 49 6.96 5.55 4.27
C PRO A 49 7.73 6.37 3.24
N SER A 50 7.38 7.65 3.13
CA SER A 50 7.97 8.60 2.18
C SER A 50 9.50 8.63 2.22
N SER A 51 10.07 8.57 3.43
CA SER A 51 11.51 8.54 3.67
C SER A 51 12.21 7.33 3.07
N TYR A 52 11.53 6.18 2.96
CA TYR A 52 12.09 4.96 2.40
C TYR A 52 11.77 4.85 0.90
N LYS A 53 10.60 5.34 0.46
CA LYS A 53 10.25 5.43 -0.97
C LYS A 53 11.32 6.18 -1.77
N ARG A 54 11.88 7.26 -1.20
CA ARG A 54 12.96 8.06 -1.80
C ARG A 54 14.26 7.28 -2.01
N THR A 55 14.52 6.26 -1.20
CA THR A 55 15.75 5.45 -1.28
C THR A 55 15.60 4.24 -2.21
N ILE A 56 14.41 3.98 -2.74
CA ILE A 56 14.20 2.87 -3.67
C ILE A 56 14.90 3.17 -5.00
N SER A 57 15.75 2.24 -5.44
CA SER A 57 16.51 2.36 -6.68
C SER A 57 15.59 2.41 -7.91
N ASN A 58 16.06 3.04 -8.99
CA ASN A 58 15.32 3.07 -10.25
C ASN A 58 15.11 1.66 -10.82
N SER A 59 16.09 0.77 -10.67
CA SER A 59 15.96 -0.63 -11.10
C SER A 59 14.85 -1.37 -10.35
N ALA A 60 14.74 -1.17 -9.02
CA ALA A 60 13.65 -1.75 -8.24
C ALA A 60 12.29 -1.18 -8.64
N LYS A 61 12.20 0.14 -8.85
CA LYS A 61 10.95 0.78 -9.35
C LYS A 61 10.55 0.23 -10.72
N MET A 62 11.51 0.06 -11.63
CA MET A 62 11.27 -0.50 -12.95
C MET A 62 10.78 -1.95 -12.85
N TYR A 63 11.40 -2.76 -12.01
CA TYR A 63 10.99 -4.14 -11.77
C TYR A 63 9.55 -4.21 -11.22
N LEU A 64 9.22 -3.42 -10.19
CA LEU A 64 7.86 -3.33 -9.65
C LEU A 64 6.85 -2.99 -10.74
N LYS A 65 7.15 -1.97 -11.56
CA LYS A 65 6.30 -1.56 -12.67
C LYS A 65 6.10 -2.68 -13.70
N MET A 66 7.15 -3.44 -14.02
CA MET A 66 7.06 -4.59 -14.94
C MET A 66 6.21 -5.73 -14.36
N GLN A 67 6.21 -5.91 -13.04
CA GLN A 67 5.36 -6.88 -12.35
C GLN A 67 3.93 -6.37 -12.11
N GLY A 68 3.60 -5.14 -12.52
CA GLY A 68 2.30 -4.53 -12.26
C GLY A 68 2.06 -4.16 -10.80
N ILE A 69 3.12 -4.00 -10.00
CA ILE A 69 3.05 -3.70 -8.57
C ILE A 69 3.18 -2.19 -8.36
N GLU A 70 2.18 -1.60 -7.69
CA GLU A 70 2.19 -0.16 -7.35
C GLU A 70 3.06 0.12 -6.12
N LEU A 71 3.85 1.19 -6.16
CA LEU A 71 4.65 1.66 -5.02
C LEU A 71 3.95 2.86 -4.37
N LEU A 72 3.18 2.57 -3.32
CA LEU A 72 2.32 3.52 -2.63
C LEU A 72 3.07 4.20 -1.49
N GLU A 73 2.93 5.51 -1.38
CA GLU A 73 3.47 6.28 -0.26
C GLU A 73 2.50 6.27 0.92
N GLY A 74 3.01 6.08 2.13
CA GLY A 74 2.23 6.29 3.34
C GLY A 74 2.73 5.49 4.52
N ASP A 75 2.02 5.61 5.63
CA ASP A 75 2.36 4.99 6.90
C ASP A 75 1.12 4.39 7.56
N VAL A 76 1.32 3.43 8.45
CA VAL A 76 0.26 2.78 9.24
C VAL A 76 0.24 3.36 10.66
N TRP A 77 0.08 4.69 10.75
CA TRP A 77 0.20 5.41 12.03
C TRP A 77 -0.78 4.89 13.09
N GLY A 78 -0.29 4.69 14.32
CA GLY A 78 -1.09 4.18 15.44
C GLY A 78 -1.37 2.67 15.41
N HIS A 79 -0.92 1.95 14.37
CA HIS A 79 -1.07 0.50 14.30
C HIS A 79 -0.10 -0.22 15.27
N ARG A 80 -0.61 -1.24 15.97
CA ARG A 80 0.13 -2.10 16.90
C ARG A 80 0.31 -3.49 16.32
N LYS A 81 1.44 -3.70 15.63
CA LYS A 81 1.76 -4.98 14.96
C LYS A 81 1.79 -6.17 15.93
N ASP A 82 2.19 -5.93 17.17
CA ASP A 82 2.24 -6.94 18.23
C ASP A 82 0.85 -7.45 18.64
N ILE A 83 -0.21 -6.69 18.35
CA ILE A 83 -1.61 -7.06 18.60
C ILE A 83 -2.25 -7.64 17.34
N ASN A 84 -2.01 -7.01 16.19
CA ASN A 84 -2.56 -7.43 14.91
C ASN A 84 -1.51 -7.24 13.82
N GLU A 85 -1.24 -8.30 13.07
CA GLU A 85 -0.29 -8.30 11.96
C GLU A 85 -0.75 -7.53 10.72
N TYR A 86 -2.04 -7.18 10.68
CA TYR A 86 -2.70 -6.51 9.57
C TYR A 86 -3.25 -5.15 10.01
N SER A 87 -2.92 -4.11 9.24
CA SER A 87 -3.65 -2.85 9.26
C SER A 87 -4.81 -2.93 8.28
N GLU A 88 -5.98 -2.39 8.62
CA GLU A 88 -7.16 -2.47 7.78
C GLU A 88 -7.59 -1.08 7.32
N VAL A 89 -7.93 -0.96 6.04
CA VAL A 89 -8.59 0.24 5.52
C VAL A 89 -10.06 0.17 5.94
N SER A 90 -10.49 1.17 6.72
CA SER A 90 -11.86 1.27 7.22
C SER A 90 -12.89 1.22 6.09
N GLN A 91 -13.98 0.48 6.30
CA GLN A 91 -15.10 0.39 5.34
C GLN A 91 -15.66 1.78 4.97
N SER A 92 -15.65 2.71 5.92
CA SER A 92 -16.10 4.10 5.70
C SER A 92 -15.35 4.82 4.57
N VAL A 93 -14.10 4.45 4.29
CA VAL A 93 -13.31 5.01 3.18
C VAL A 93 -13.92 4.59 1.84
N TYR A 94 -14.29 3.32 1.71
CA TYR A 94 -14.91 2.79 0.49
C TYR A 94 -16.32 3.33 0.29
N ASP A 95 -17.11 3.41 1.36
CA ASP A 95 -18.46 3.95 1.30
C ASP A 95 -18.45 5.41 0.84
N ARG A 96 -17.46 6.19 1.29
CA ARG A 96 -17.28 7.59 0.90
C ARG A 96 -16.88 7.73 -0.57
N ILE A 97 -15.93 6.93 -1.04
CA ILE A 97 -15.54 6.89 -2.47
C ILE A 97 -16.76 6.55 -3.33
N LYS A 98 -17.54 5.54 -2.93
CA LYS A 98 -18.74 5.13 -3.65
C LYS A 98 -19.79 6.23 -3.69
N GLN A 99 -20.02 6.91 -2.56
CA GLN A 99 -20.95 8.04 -2.50
C GLN A 99 -20.53 9.15 -3.46
N TYR A 100 -19.27 9.56 -3.46
CA TYR A 100 -18.83 10.63 -4.36
C TYR A 100 -18.89 10.25 -5.85
N ARG A 101 -18.65 8.98 -6.19
CA ARG A 101 -18.90 8.48 -7.55
C ARG A 101 -20.39 8.56 -7.92
N MET A 102 -21.28 8.20 -7.01
CA MET A 102 -22.74 8.32 -7.22
C MET A 102 -23.19 9.78 -7.35
N ASP A 103 -22.52 10.70 -6.65
CA ASP A 103 -22.75 12.14 -6.76
C ASP A 103 -22.20 12.75 -8.07
N GLY A 104 -21.56 11.94 -8.93
CA GLY A 104 -21.03 12.36 -10.22
C GLY A 104 -19.72 13.15 -10.14
N MET A 105 -19.00 13.08 -9.02
CA MET A 105 -17.71 13.76 -8.86
C MET A 105 -16.64 13.14 -9.77
N GLN A 106 -15.72 13.97 -10.29
CA GLN A 106 -14.58 13.48 -11.04
C GLN A 106 -13.54 12.85 -10.11
N GLU A 107 -12.79 11.85 -10.60
CA GLU A 107 -11.82 11.11 -9.76
C GLU A 107 -10.75 12.00 -9.12
N ALA A 108 -10.36 13.09 -9.80
CA ALA A 108 -9.43 14.08 -9.25
C ALA A 108 -10.01 14.78 -8.01
N ASP A 109 -11.26 15.23 -8.08
CA ASP A 109 -11.96 15.90 -6.99
C ASP A 109 -12.21 14.93 -5.81
N ILE A 110 -12.55 13.68 -6.13
CA ILE A 110 -12.68 12.60 -5.14
C ILE A 110 -11.36 12.42 -4.40
N THR A 111 -10.25 12.33 -5.14
CA THR A 111 -8.92 12.15 -4.55
C THR A 111 -8.57 13.28 -3.60
N GLU A 112 -8.73 14.54 -4.03
CA GLU A 112 -8.42 15.70 -3.19
C GLU A 112 -9.25 15.70 -1.89
N LYS A 113 -10.54 15.40 -1.99
CA LYS A 113 -11.44 15.37 -0.84
C LYS A 113 -11.11 14.23 0.11
N MET A 114 -10.86 13.03 -0.42
CA MET A 114 -10.51 11.84 0.37
C MET A 114 -9.17 12.00 1.09
N VAL A 115 -8.18 12.64 0.47
CA VAL A 115 -6.89 12.95 1.12
C VAL A 115 -7.11 13.84 2.35
N ARG A 116 -7.98 14.86 2.25
CA ARG A 116 -8.30 15.74 3.39
C ARG A 116 -9.04 15.03 4.52
N GLU A 117 -9.97 14.13 4.17
CA GLU A 117 -10.80 13.42 5.15
C GLU A 117 -10.07 12.27 5.84
N THR A 118 -9.22 11.54 5.11
CA THR A 118 -8.62 10.28 5.59
C THR A 118 -7.14 10.37 5.91
N ARG A 119 -6.46 11.43 5.42
CA ARG A 119 -4.99 11.57 5.45
C ARG A 119 -4.22 10.47 4.71
N LEU A 120 -4.91 9.63 3.95
CA LEU A 120 -4.27 8.71 3.02
C LEU A 120 -3.64 9.50 1.88
N SER A 121 -2.58 8.96 1.30
CA SER A 121 -1.90 9.58 0.18
C SER A 121 -2.77 9.55 -1.09
N PRO A 122 -2.55 10.49 -2.04
CA PRO A 122 -3.28 10.50 -3.30
C PRO A 122 -3.11 9.21 -4.13
N ASP A 123 -1.90 8.62 -4.12
CA ASP A 123 -1.63 7.36 -4.83
C ASP A 123 -2.38 6.19 -4.18
N PHE A 124 -2.48 6.15 -2.85
CA PHE A 124 -3.23 5.10 -2.18
C PHE A 124 -4.74 5.24 -2.40
N ILE A 125 -5.30 6.45 -2.35
CA ILE A 125 -6.71 6.67 -2.71
C ILE A 125 -6.99 6.22 -4.16
N SER A 126 -6.10 6.59 -5.10
CA SER A 126 -6.22 6.18 -6.50
C SER A 126 -6.20 4.65 -6.65
N PHE A 127 -5.33 3.97 -5.89
CA PHE A 127 -5.26 2.52 -5.86
C PHE A 127 -6.56 1.87 -5.33
N LEU A 128 -7.13 2.43 -4.26
CA LEU A 128 -8.40 1.96 -3.69
C LEU A 128 -9.56 2.12 -4.66
N MET A 129 -9.60 3.22 -5.40
CA MET A 129 -10.62 3.49 -6.42
C MET A 129 -10.56 2.51 -7.60
N LYS A 130 -9.38 2.07 -8.04
CA LYS A 130 -9.24 1.03 -9.09
C LYS A 130 -9.70 -0.35 -8.63
N SER A 131 -9.68 -0.57 -7.32
CA SER A 131 -9.99 -1.86 -6.71
C SER A 131 -11.46 -2.01 -6.32
N THR A 132 -12.28 -0.98 -6.55
CA THR A 132 -13.71 -0.88 -6.21
C THR A 132 -14.53 -0.59 -7.46
#